data_AF-A0A7W7YBJ1-F1
#
_entry.id   AF-A0A7W7YBJ1-F1
#
_cell.length_a   1.000
_cell.length_b   1.000
_cell.length_c   1.000
_cell.angle_alpha   90.00
_cell.angle_beta   90.00
_cell.angle_gamma   90.00
#
_symmetry.space_group_name_H-M   'P 1'
#
loop_
_entity.id
_entity.type
_entity.pdbx_description
1 polymer ?
#
loop_
_entity_poly.entity_id
_entity_poly.type
_entity_poly.pdbx_seq_one_letter_code
_entity_poly.pdbx_strand_id
1 'polypeptide(L)'
;MISDGPRPFAPLRPLQHVAAFLLAGVLLLFVWLREEPRFWTYAGGYPVWLQQTVLLAFYPLLLAQCALLAFLSWQLISRPSRQARLCCMELLMMVVHWGMLGLVVLMMVANNVANLMDGRPLHDHSAKTSAAPLRRADSPARS
;
A
#
# COMPACT_ATOMS: atom_id res chain seq x y z
N MET A 1 -21.24 -29.21 -30.24
CA MET A 1 -21.10 -29.51 -28.80
C MET A 1 -19.66 -29.18 -28.40
N ILE A 2 -19.44 -28.05 -27.75
CA ILE A 2 -18.14 -27.73 -27.16
C ILE A 2 -18.08 -28.50 -25.85
N SER A 3 -17.16 -29.45 -25.75
CA SER A 3 -16.91 -30.19 -24.50
C SER A 3 -16.47 -29.19 -23.43
N ASP A 4 -17.34 -28.93 -22.47
CA ASP A 4 -17.01 -28.20 -21.24
C ASP A 4 -16.15 -29.15 -20.37
N GLY A 5 -14.90 -29.34 -20.77
CA GLY A 5 -13.89 -29.97 -19.92
C GLY A 5 -13.77 -29.18 -18.60
N PRO A 6 -13.46 -29.85 -17.47
CA PRO A 6 -13.30 -29.19 -16.19
C PRO A 6 -12.29 -28.06 -16.33
N ARG A 7 -12.73 -26.81 -16.10
CA ARG A 7 -11.85 -25.64 -16.20
C ARG A 7 -10.79 -25.76 -15.09
N PRO A 8 -9.52 -26.00 -15.42
CA PRO A 8 -8.50 -26.35 -14.42
C PRO A 8 -8.19 -25.23 -13.42
N PHE A 9 -8.75 -24.03 -13.62
CA PHE A 9 -8.47 -22.82 -12.84
C PHE A 9 -9.65 -22.28 -12.02
N ALA A 10 -10.82 -22.93 -12.03
CA ALA A 10 -12.00 -22.43 -11.32
C ALA A 10 -11.80 -22.20 -9.79
N PRO A 11 -11.10 -23.07 -9.03
CA PRO A 11 -10.91 -22.86 -7.58
C PRO A 11 -9.82 -21.85 -7.24
N LEU A 12 -8.98 -21.44 -8.20
CA LEU A 12 -7.83 -20.56 -7.94
C LEU A 12 -8.20 -19.07 -7.91
N ARG A 13 -9.28 -18.67 -8.57
CA ARG A 13 -9.76 -17.28 -8.59
C ARG A 13 -10.02 -16.68 -7.20
N PRO A 14 -10.79 -17.33 -6.29
CA PRO A 14 -10.99 -16.78 -4.95
C PRO A 14 -9.67 -16.63 -4.18
N LEU A 15 -8.74 -17.60 -4.34
CA LEU A 15 -7.42 -17.52 -3.72
C LEU A 15 -6.61 -16.32 -4.24
N GLN A 16 -6.69 -16.03 -5.55
CA GLN A 16 -6.01 -14.87 -6.14
C GLN A 16 -6.55 -13.54 -5.59
N HIS A 17 -7.88 -13.42 -5.43
CA HIS A 17 -8.48 -12.24 -4.80
C HIS A 17 -8.08 -12.09 -3.34
N VAL A 18 -8.08 -13.19 -2.56
CA VAL A 18 -7.61 -13.17 -1.17
C VAL A 18 -6.14 -12.75 -1.10
N ALA A 19 -5.27 -13.31 -1.95
CA ALA A 19 -3.87 -12.93 -2.02
C ALA A 19 -3.69 -11.45 -2.37
N ALA A 20 -4.41 -10.94 -3.37
CA ALA A 20 -4.39 -9.53 -3.76
C ALA A 20 -4.89 -8.61 -2.63
N PHE A 21 -5.89 -9.05 -1.85
CA PHE A 21 -6.40 -8.30 -0.70
C PHE A 21 -5.38 -8.23 0.43
N LEU A 22 -4.79 -9.36 0.80
CA LEU A 22 -3.78 -9.43 1.85
C LEU A 22 -2.54 -8.61 1.48
N LEU A 23 -2.07 -8.73 0.24
CA LEU A 23 -0.92 -7.95 -0.26
C LEU A 23 -1.22 -6.44 -0.25
N ALA A 24 -2.42 -6.02 -0.67
CA ALA A 24 -2.85 -4.63 -0.57
C ALA A 24 -2.91 -4.13 0.88
N GLY A 25 -3.39 -4.95 1.82
CA GLY A 25 -3.40 -4.63 3.25
C GLY A 25 -2.00 -4.44 3.83
N VAL A 26 -1.06 -5.30 3.47
CA VAL A 26 0.36 -5.15 3.85
C VAL A 26 0.95 -3.87 3.27
N LEU A 27 0.67 -3.55 2.00
CA LEU A 27 1.12 -2.31 1.37
C LEU A 27 0.53 -1.06 2.04
N LEU A 28 -0.74 -1.09 2.44
CA LEU A 28 -1.37 0.00 3.19
C LEU A 28 -0.70 0.20 4.55
N LEU A 29 -0.40 -0.89 5.27
CA LEU A 29 0.33 -0.80 6.52
C LEU A 29 1.75 -0.22 6.29
N PHE A 30 2.44 -0.68 5.24
CA PHE A 30 3.79 -0.22 4.96
C PHE A 30 3.83 1.24 4.53
N VAL A 31 2.91 1.70 3.66
CA VAL A 31 2.86 3.12 3.28
C VAL A 31 2.52 3.98 4.50
N TRP A 32 1.61 3.54 5.36
CA TRP A 32 1.30 4.25 6.60
C TRP A 32 2.52 4.37 7.51
N LEU A 33 3.26 3.27 7.72
CA LEU A 33 4.52 3.30 8.50
C LEU A 33 5.57 4.21 7.85
N ARG A 34 5.73 4.17 6.52
CA ARG A 34 6.67 5.05 5.81
C ARG A 34 6.31 6.53 5.95
N GLU A 35 5.03 6.83 6.04
CA GLU A 35 4.52 8.20 6.17
C GLU A 35 4.55 8.73 7.62
N GLU A 36 4.69 7.85 8.60
CA GLU A 36 4.77 8.18 10.02
C GLU A 36 6.20 8.66 10.39
N PRO A 37 6.39 9.91 10.86
CA PRO A 37 7.72 10.46 11.16
C PRO A 37 8.43 9.74 12.30
N ARG A 38 7.65 9.28 13.29
CA ARG A 38 8.17 8.55 14.46
C ARG A 38 8.74 7.19 14.07
N PHE A 39 8.33 6.67 12.92
CA PHE A 39 8.83 5.40 12.40
C PHE A 39 10.31 5.49 12.06
N TRP A 40 10.76 6.57 11.43
CA TRP A 40 12.14 6.76 10.98
C TRP A 40 13.09 7.28 12.08
N THR A 41 12.55 7.98 13.07
CA THR A 41 13.35 8.64 14.13
C THR A 41 13.62 7.76 15.34
N TYR A 42 13.23 6.47 15.30
CA TYR A 42 13.28 5.52 16.43
C TYR A 42 12.50 5.96 17.69
N ALA A 43 11.83 7.11 17.66
CA ALA A 43 11.09 7.67 18.79
C ALA A 43 9.82 6.87 19.14
N GLY A 44 9.33 6.01 18.24
CA GLY A 44 8.18 5.14 18.47
C GLY A 44 8.50 3.76 19.06
N GLY A 45 9.78 3.46 19.37
CA GLY A 45 10.18 2.12 19.85
C GLY A 45 10.13 1.02 18.77
N TYR A 46 10.07 1.41 17.49
CA TYR A 46 10.09 0.47 16.38
C TYR A 46 11.47 -0.19 16.24
N PRO A 47 11.54 -1.51 16.02
CA PRO A 47 12.81 -2.19 15.85
C PRO A 47 13.44 -1.86 14.49
N VAL A 48 14.78 -1.80 14.44
CA VAL A 48 15.57 -1.46 13.23
C VAL A 48 15.24 -2.39 12.05
N TRP A 49 15.07 -3.68 12.31
CA TRP A 49 14.78 -4.68 11.26
C TRP A 49 13.45 -4.39 10.54
N LEU A 50 12.46 -3.81 11.23
CA LEU A 50 11.17 -3.47 10.64
C LEU A 50 11.32 -2.32 9.64
N GLN A 51 12.10 -1.28 9.98
CA GLN A 51 12.40 -0.18 9.06
C GLN A 51 13.10 -0.69 7.80
N GLN A 52 14.11 -1.56 7.95
CA GLN A 52 14.82 -2.16 6.82
C GLN A 52 13.88 -3.01 5.95
N THR A 53 12.98 -3.77 6.59
CA THR A 53 11.99 -4.60 5.88
C THR A 53 11.05 -3.72 5.07
N VAL A 54 10.50 -2.67 5.67
CA VAL A 54 9.61 -1.72 4.99
C VAL A 54 10.32 -1.02 3.84
N LEU A 55 11.58 -0.58 4.03
CA LEU A 55 12.36 0.10 3.01
C LEU A 55 12.64 -0.81 1.80
N LEU A 56 13.06 -2.06 2.05
CA LEU A 56 13.47 -3.00 1.00
C LEU A 56 12.28 -3.65 0.31
N ALA A 57 11.24 -4.04 1.05
CA ALA A 57 10.14 -4.84 0.52
C ALA A 57 9.04 -3.99 -0.12
N PHE A 58 8.88 -2.72 0.24
CA PHE A 58 7.74 -1.92 -0.21
C PHE A 58 7.62 -1.83 -1.74
N TYR A 59 8.66 -1.41 -2.45
CA TYR A 59 8.59 -1.25 -3.91
C TYR A 59 8.45 -2.58 -4.66
N PRO A 60 9.18 -3.65 -4.31
CA PRO A 60 8.93 -4.98 -4.87
C PRO A 60 7.49 -5.47 -4.66
N LEU A 61 6.94 -5.29 -3.46
CA LEU A 61 5.56 -5.68 -3.16
C LEU A 61 4.55 -4.83 -3.93
N LEU A 62 4.81 -3.53 -4.11
CA LEU A 62 3.97 -2.64 -4.90
C LEU A 62 3.95 -3.07 -6.37
N LEU A 63 5.11 -3.40 -6.94
CA LEU A 63 5.21 -3.92 -8.30
C LEU A 63 4.47 -5.26 -8.45
N ALA A 64 4.63 -6.17 -7.48
CA ALA A 64 3.91 -7.44 -7.46
C ALA A 64 2.39 -7.24 -7.39
N GLN A 65 1.91 -6.29 -6.59
CA GLN A 65 0.48 -5.95 -6.51
C GLN A 65 -0.04 -5.37 -7.83
N CYS A 66 0.70 -4.47 -8.48
CA CYS A 66 0.34 -3.94 -9.79
C CYS A 66 0.26 -5.05 -10.85
N ALA A 67 1.24 -5.96 -10.89
CA ALA A 67 1.25 -7.08 -11.81
C ALA A 67 0.07 -8.04 -11.57
N LEU A 68 -0.22 -8.34 -10.30
CA LEU A 68 -1.35 -9.18 -9.91
C LEU A 68 -2.69 -8.56 -10.31
N LEU A 69 -2.87 -7.25 -10.09
CA LEU A 69 -4.09 -6.55 -10.49
C LEU A 69 -4.24 -6.43 -12.00
N ALA A 70 -3.16 -6.16 -12.73
CA ALA A 70 -3.19 -6.18 -14.19
C ALA A 70 -3.61 -7.57 -14.71
N PHE A 71 -3.08 -8.63 -14.12
CA PHE A 71 -3.43 -10.00 -14.46
C PHE A 71 -4.89 -10.34 -14.13
N LEU A 72 -5.41 -9.93 -12.97
CA LEU A 72 -6.81 -10.13 -12.59
C LEU A 72 -7.77 -9.34 -13.49
N SER A 73 -7.46 -8.07 -13.80
CA SER A 73 -8.20 -7.27 -14.77
C SER A 73 -8.23 -7.93 -16.15
N TRP A 74 -7.08 -8.43 -16.61
CA TRP A 74 -6.97 -9.14 -17.88
C TRP A 74 -7.83 -10.41 -17.91
N GLN A 75 -7.82 -11.20 -16.83
CA GLN A 75 -8.66 -12.39 -16.73
C GLN A 75 -10.15 -12.06 -16.78
N LEU A 76 -10.58 -11.01 -16.08
CA LEU A 76 -11.97 -10.58 -16.04
C LEU A 76 -12.47 -10.16 -17.44
N ILE A 77 -11.65 -9.41 -18.18
CA ILE A 77 -11.95 -8.97 -19.54
C ILE A 77 -11.95 -10.16 -20.52
N SER A 78 -10.95 -11.04 -20.42
CA SER A 78 -10.77 -12.14 -21.38
C SER A 78 -11.77 -13.27 -21.18
N ARG A 79 -12.21 -13.50 -19.94
CA ARG A 79 -13.05 -14.64 -19.55
C ARG A 79 -14.06 -14.23 -18.47
N PRO A 80 -15.02 -13.35 -18.81
CA PRO A 80 -16.04 -12.92 -17.87
C PRO A 80 -16.88 -14.11 -17.42
N SER A 81 -17.33 -14.09 -16.17
CA SER A 81 -18.25 -15.11 -15.69
C SER A 81 -19.56 -15.06 -16.47
N ARG A 82 -20.04 -16.23 -16.93
CA ARG A 82 -21.34 -16.34 -17.62
C ARG A 82 -22.53 -16.04 -16.69
N GLN A 83 -22.32 -16.14 -15.38
CA GLN A 83 -23.35 -15.83 -14.39
C GLN A 83 -23.22 -14.37 -13.95
N ALA A 84 -24.26 -13.57 -14.18
CA ALA A 84 -24.27 -12.15 -13.85
C ALA A 84 -23.92 -11.87 -12.38
N ARG A 85 -24.41 -12.69 -11.44
CA ARG A 85 -24.10 -12.56 -10.01
C ARG A 85 -22.60 -12.71 -9.72
N LEU A 86 -21.95 -13.72 -10.31
CA LEU A 86 -20.52 -13.94 -10.12
C LEU A 86 -19.70 -12.85 -10.79
N CYS A 87 -20.09 -12.42 -11.99
CA CYS A 87 -19.43 -11.30 -12.69
C CYS A 87 -19.51 -10.00 -11.88
N CYS A 88 -20.68 -9.69 -11.31
CA CYS A 88 -20.87 -8.53 -10.43
C CYS A 88 -19.98 -8.59 -9.19
N MET A 89 -19.85 -9.76 -8.55
CA MET A 89 -18.96 -9.94 -7.40
C MET A 89 -17.47 -9.79 -7.80
N GLU A 90 -17.05 -10.34 -8.94
CA GLU A 90 -15.69 -10.18 -9.48
C GLU A 90 -15.37 -8.69 -9.78
N LEU A 91 -16.32 -7.96 -10.37
CA LEU A 91 -16.20 -6.52 -10.62
C LEU A 91 -16.10 -5.73 -9.31
N LEU A 92 -16.96 -6.01 -8.33
CA LEU A 92 -16.93 -5.35 -7.03
C LEU A 92 -15.59 -5.57 -6.33
N MET A 93 -15.07 -6.80 -6.34
CA MET A 93 -13.74 -7.10 -5.79
C MET A 93 -12.65 -6.32 -6.53
N MET A 94 -12.70 -6.23 -7.86
CA MET A 94 -11.73 -5.42 -8.61
C MET A 94 -11.81 -3.93 -8.26
N VAL A 95 -13.01 -3.37 -8.08
CA VAL A 95 -13.17 -1.98 -7.63
C VAL A 95 -12.53 -1.79 -6.26
N VAL A 96 -12.76 -2.71 -5.32
CA VAL A 96 -12.12 -2.67 -4.00
C VAL A 96 -10.60 -2.72 -4.11
N HIS A 97 -10.05 -3.64 -4.90
CA HIS A 97 -8.60 -3.77 -5.04
C HIS A 97 -7.94 -2.56 -5.70
N TRP A 98 -8.52 -2.04 -6.79
CA TRP A 98 -8.03 -0.82 -7.44
C TRP A 98 -8.18 0.39 -6.52
N GLY A 99 -9.25 0.46 -5.73
CA GLY A 99 -9.42 1.48 -4.70
C GLY A 99 -8.34 1.43 -3.62
N MET A 100 -7.98 0.24 -3.12
CA MET A 100 -6.89 0.07 -2.16
C MET A 100 -5.53 0.47 -2.75
N LEU A 101 -5.23 0.07 -3.98
CA LEU A 101 -4.00 0.50 -4.66
C LEU A 101 -3.99 2.03 -4.85
N GLY A 102 -5.13 2.60 -5.26
CA GLY A 102 -5.31 4.04 -5.40
C GLY A 102 -5.06 4.77 -4.09
N LEU A 103 -5.51 4.23 -2.95
CA LEU A 103 -5.24 4.78 -1.63
C LEU A 103 -3.75 4.75 -1.28
N VAL A 104 -3.05 3.64 -1.55
CA VAL A 104 -1.59 3.54 -1.37
C VAL A 104 -0.87 4.60 -2.19
N VAL A 105 -1.19 4.73 -3.48
CA VAL A 105 -0.58 5.72 -4.37
C VAL A 105 -0.91 7.14 -3.93
N LEU A 106 -2.16 7.40 -3.54
CA LEU A 106 -2.58 8.71 -3.04
C LEU A 106 -1.79 9.12 -1.81
N MET A 107 -1.60 8.22 -0.84
CA MET A 107 -0.79 8.51 0.35
C MET A 107 0.67 8.84 -0.01
N MET A 108 1.28 8.09 -0.94
CA MET A 108 2.63 8.37 -1.43
C MET A 108 2.73 9.72 -2.15
N VAL A 109 1.75 10.03 -3.00
CA VAL A 109 1.76 11.25 -3.82
C VAL A 109 1.41 12.47 -2.96
N ALA A 110 0.43 12.38 -2.07
CA ALA A 110 0.01 13.49 -1.21
C ALA A 110 1.18 14.04 -0.39
N ASN A 111 2.02 13.17 0.16
CA ASN A 111 3.22 13.57 0.89
C ASN A 111 4.25 14.26 -0.02
N ASN A 112 4.46 13.74 -1.23
CA ASN A 112 5.35 14.36 -2.21
C ASN A 112 4.83 15.70 -2.73
N VAL A 113 3.52 15.85 -2.91
CA VAL A 113 2.88 17.10 -3.32
C VAL A 113 3.02 18.15 -2.22
N ALA A 114 2.79 17.77 -0.96
CA ALA A 114 3.02 18.66 0.19
C ALA A 114 4.49 19.13 0.25
N ASN A 115 5.44 18.21 0.08
CA ASN A 115 6.86 18.56 0.02
C ASN A 115 7.19 19.50 -1.15
N LEU A 116 6.61 19.26 -2.33
CA LEU A 116 6.82 20.11 -3.50
C LEU A 116 6.24 21.53 -3.28
N MET A 117 5.06 21.64 -2.68
CA MET A 117 4.44 22.92 -2.34
C MET A 117 5.26 23.71 -1.30
N ASP A 118 5.92 23.00 -0.38
CA ASP A 118 6.79 23.58 0.65
C ASP A 118 8.23 23.86 0.15
N GLY A 119 8.55 23.57 -1.12
CA GLY A 119 9.91 23.72 -1.66
C GLY A 119 10.94 22.73 -1.10
N ARG A 120 10.48 21.60 -0.55
CA ARG A 120 11.31 20.52 0.03
C ARG A 120 11.61 19.44 -1.01
N PRO A 121 12.69 18.67 -0.84
CA PRO A 121 12.96 17.53 -1.70
C PRO A 121 11.85 16.46 -1.62
N LEU A 122 11.62 15.77 -2.74
CA LEU A 122 10.71 14.62 -2.80
C LEU A 122 11.12 13.56 -1.76
N HIS A 123 10.14 12.90 -1.15
CA HIS A 123 10.34 11.95 -0.05
C HIS A 123 11.01 12.51 1.22
N ASP A 124 11.05 13.83 1.43
CA ASP A 124 11.48 14.38 2.70
C ASP A 124 10.47 14.07 3.82
N HIS A 125 10.97 13.53 4.94
CA HIS A 125 10.18 13.22 6.13
C HIS A 125 10.50 14.18 7.30
N SER A 126 11.41 15.15 7.10
CA SER A 126 11.92 16.03 8.15
C SER A 126 10.89 17.05 8.64
N ALA A 127 9.98 17.50 7.76
CA ALA A 127 8.95 18.51 8.02
C ALA A 127 8.08 18.21 9.24
N LYS A 128 7.71 16.94 9.38
CA LYS A 128 6.79 16.48 10.42
C LYS A 128 7.49 16.36 11.79
N THR A 129 8.83 16.49 11.84
CA THR A 129 9.65 16.46 13.06
C THR A 129 9.79 17.85 13.70
N SER A 130 9.74 18.92 12.90
CA SER A 130 9.94 20.31 13.36
C SER A 130 8.77 20.90 14.16
N ALA A 131 7.62 20.22 14.21
CA ALA A 131 6.47 20.62 15.02
C ALA A 131 6.56 20.15 16.49
N ALA A 132 7.63 19.45 16.88
CA ALA A 132 7.92 19.20 18.28
C ALA A 132 8.36 20.53 18.93
N PRO A 133 7.66 21.04 19.94
CA PRO A 133 7.97 22.33 20.53
C PRO A 133 9.39 22.26 21.12
N LEU A 134 10.22 23.24 20.73
CA LEU A 134 11.45 23.61 21.39
C LEU A 134 11.16 23.80 22.90
N ARG A 135 11.24 22.72 23.68
CA ARG A 135 11.28 22.79 25.13
C ARG A 135 12.67 23.32 25.44
N ARG A 136 12.78 24.66 25.47
CA ARG A 136 13.94 25.39 25.96
C ARG A 136 14.39 24.72 27.25
N ALA A 137 15.61 24.21 27.23
CA ALA A 137 16.36 23.85 28.41
C ALA A 137 16.69 25.15 29.15
N ASP A 138 15.75 25.65 29.94
CA ASP A 138 16.07 26.62 30.98
C ASP A 138 16.78 25.85 32.10
N SER A 139 18.09 25.78 31.96
CA SER A 139 19.02 25.34 33.00
C SER A 139 19.02 26.41 34.10
N PRO A 140 18.55 26.14 35.33
CA PRO A 140 18.78 27.08 36.43
C PRO A 140 20.23 26.95 36.88
N ALA A 141 20.80 28.11 37.13
CA ALA A 141 22.19 28.35 37.44
C ALA A 141 22.68 27.56 38.67
N ARG A 142 23.97 27.22 38.61
CA ARG A 142 24.79 26.77 39.72
C ARG A 142 24.68 27.76 40.88
N SER A 143 24.44 27.26 42.08
CA SER A 143 24.74 27.92 43.36
C SER A 143 26.15 27.53 43.82
#